data_AF-A0A8S1NK84-F1
#
_entry.id   AF-A0A8S1NK84-F1
#
_cell.length_a   1.000
_cell.length_b   1.000
_cell.length_c   1.000
_cell.angle_alpha   90.00
_cell.angle_beta   90.00
_cell.angle_gamma   90.00
#
_symmetry.space_group_name_H-M   'P 1'
#
loop_
_entity.id
_entity.type
_entity.pdbx_description
1 polymer ?
#
loop_
_entity_poly.entity_id
_entity_poly.type
_entity_poly.pdbx_seq_one_letter_code
_entity_poly.pdbx_strand_id
1 'polypeptide(L)' 'MEPLLLYIKLKESVYRQTETVLRQVMQEKIKTIVLINQNDKAILELQHYGETMLQQLIYQIINIRTLLKLLIMPI' A
#
# COMPACT_ATOMS: atom_id res chain seq x y z
N MET A 1 6.26 13.69 17.05
CA MET A 1 6.15 13.50 15.58
C MET A 1 4.86 12.77 15.31
N GLU A 2 3.99 13.35 14.50
CA GLU A 2 2.80 12.66 13.99
C GLU A 2 3.22 11.60 12.96
N PRO A 3 2.50 10.47 12.85
CA PRO A 3 2.81 9.45 11.87
C PRO A 3 2.49 9.94 10.45
N LEU A 4 3.32 9.59 9.48
CA LEU A 4 3.02 9.86 8.08
C LEU A 4 1.89 8.91 7.61
N LEU A 5 0.89 9.46 6.93
CA LEU A 5 -0.19 8.69 6.32
C LEU A 5 0.10 8.51 4.83
N LEU A 6 0.28 7.25 4.41
CA LEU A 6 0.51 6.89 3.01
C LEU A 6 -0.75 6.25 2.44
N TYR A 7 -1.34 6.87 1.43
CA TYR A 7 -2.52 6.34 0.75
C TYR A 7 -2.12 5.51 -0.47
N ILE A 8 -2.56 4.25 -0.51
CA ILE A 8 -2.35 3.33 -1.63
C ILE A 8 -3.71 2.91 -2.16
N LYS A 9 -3.93 3.00 -3.46
CA LYS A 9 -5.22 2.63 -4.05
C LYS A 9 -5.34 1.11 -4.17
N LEU A 10 -6.49 0.54 -3.84
CA LEU A 10 -6.74 -0.91 -3.87
C LEU A 10 -6.44 -1.57 -5.23
N LYS A 11 -6.71 -0.85 -6.33
CA LYS A 11 -6.63 -1.40 -7.70
C LYS A 11 -5.27 -1.18 -8.39
N GLU A 12 -4.49 -0.20 -7.95
CA GLU A 12 -3.22 0.11 -8.62
C GLU A 12 -2.12 -0.81 -8.08
N SER A 13 -1.30 -1.36 -8.97
CA SER A 13 -0.01 -1.91 -8.56
C SER A 13 0.78 -0.79 -7.90
N VAL A 14 1.57 -1.11 -6.87
CA VAL A 14 2.36 -0.13 -6.12
C VAL A 14 3.21 0.69 -7.10
N TYR A 15 2.78 1.92 -7.39
CA TYR A 15 3.40 2.79 -8.39
C TYR A 15 4.80 3.21 -7.95
N ARG A 16 5.66 3.55 -8.92
CA ARG A 16 7.03 4.09 -8.70
C ARG A 16 7.09 5.17 -7.61
N GLN A 17 6.03 5.98 -7.49
CA GLN A 17 5.94 7.05 -6.49
C GLN A 17 5.76 6.56 -5.06
N THR A 18 4.92 5.53 -4.84
CA THR A 18 4.73 4.93 -3.52
C THR A 18 6.03 4.33 -3.00
N GLU A 19 6.82 3.72 -3.90
CA GLU A 19 8.15 3.23 -3.57
C GLU A 19 9.10 4.36 -3.18
N THR A 20 9.17 5.45 -3.95
CA THR A 20 10.04 6.59 -3.62
C THR A 20 9.72 7.18 -2.25
N VAL A 21 8.44 7.37 -1.94
CA VAL A 21 8.00 7.89 -0.64
C VAL A 21 8.33 6.91 0.48
N LEU A 22 8.02 5.63 0.32
CA LEU A 22 8.35 4.61 1.32
C LEU A 22 9.86 4.53 1.56
N ARG A 23 10.68 4.62 0.52
CA ARG A 23 12.14 4.60 0.64
C ARG A 23 12.64 5.77 1.49
N GLN A 24 12.17 6.98 1.23
CA GLN A 24 12.54 8.17 1.99
C GLN A 24 12.13 8.05 3.45
N VAL A 25 10.88 7.66 3.69
CA VAL A 25 10.32 7.44 5.03
C VAL A 25 11.14 6.44 5.85
N MET A 26 11.54 5.33 5.22
CA MET A 26 12.33 4.30 5.88
C MET A 26 13.75 4.76 6.18
N GLN A 27 14.37 5.54 5.28
CA GLN A 27 15.68 6.16 5.51
C GLN A 27 15.64 7.15 6.68
N GLU A 28 14.58 7.96 6.76
CA GLU A 28 14.36 8.94 7.82
C GLU A 28 13.79 8.33 9.12
N LYS A 29 13.54 7.01 9.13
CA LYS A 29 12.96 6.25 10.26
C LYS A 29 11.65 6.83 10.78
N ILE A 30 10.82 7.35 9.87
CA ILE A 30 9.53 7.97 10.20
C ILE A 30 8.48 6.88 10.39
N LYS A 31 7.78 6.90 11.53
CA LYS A 31 6.62 6.03 11.78
C LYS A 31 5.55 6.33 10.73
N THR A 32 5.17 5.31 9.96
CA THR A 32 4.24 5.46 8.84
C THR A 32 3.08 4.49 8.93
N ILE A 33 1.89 4.99 8.62
CA ILE A 33 0.65 4.23 8.56
C ILE A 33 0.21 4.18 7.09
N VAL A 34 0.03 2.97 6.58
CA VAL A 34 -0.43 2.76 5.20
C VAL A 34 -1.93 2.56 5.18
N LEU A 35 -2.64 3.38 4.41
CA LEU A 35 -4.08 3.30 4.19
C LEU A 35 -4.37 2.81 2.78
N ILE A 36 -5.10 1.71 2.67
CA ILE A 36 -5.63 1.23 1.39
C ILE A 36 -6.94 1.98 1.11
N ASN A 37 -6.95 2.77 0.04
CA ASN A 37 -8.02 3.71 -0.31
C ASN A 37 -8.66 3.37 -1.66
N GLN A 38 -9.76 4.05 -1.98
CA GLN A 38 -10.59 3.86 -3.17
C GLN A 38 -11.32 2.51 -3.21
N ASN A 39 -11.68 1.99 -2.04
CA ASN A 39 -12.48 0.77 -1.90
C ASN A 39 -13.91 0.96 -2.43
N ASP A 40 -14.42 2.18 -2.34
CA ASP A 40 -15.69 2.62 -2.93
C ASP A 40 -15.69 2.40 -4.46
N LYS A 41 -14.60 2.72 -5.16
CA LYS A 41 -14.51 2.45 -6.61
C LYS A 41 -14.52 0.97 -6.94
N ALA A 42 -13.85 0.15 -6.12
CA ALA A 42 -13.86 -1.30 -6.31
C ALA A 42 -15.27 -1.88 -6.13
N ILE A 43 -16.03 -1.35 -5.16
CA ILE A 43 -17.41 -1.78 -4.88
C ILE A 43 -18.38 -1.24 -5.94
N LEU A 44 -18.35 0.07 -6.19
CA LEU A 44 -19.36 0.78 -6.99
C LEU A 44 -19.11 0.68 -8.49
N GLU A 45 -17.85 0.78 -8.95
CA GLU A 45 -17.53 0.79 -10.38
C GLU A 45 -17.25 -0.62 -10.91
N LEU A 46 -16.58 -1.46 -10.12
CA LEU A 46 -16.14 -2.79 -10.55
C LEU A 46 -17.02 -3.92 -10.01
N GLN A 47 -17.96 -3.60 -9.12
CA GLN A 47 -18.86 -4.59 -8.53
C GLN A 47 -18.10 -5.74 -7.85
N HIS A 48 -16.93 -5.45 -7.27
CA HIS A 48 -16.21 -6.42 -6.45
C HIS A 48 -16.84 -6.45 -5.06
N TYR A 49 -17.24 -7.65 -4.63
CA TYR A 49 -17.87 -7.87 -3.33
C TYR A 49 -17.25 -9.08 -2.63
N GLY A 50 -17.40 -9.14 -1.31
CA GLY A 50 -17.04 -10.29 -0.48
C GLY A 50 -15.60 -10.77 -0.72
N GLU A 51 -15.46 -12.00 -1.21
CA GLU A 51 -14.17 -12.67 -1.36
C GLU A 51 -13.23 -11.97 -2.35
N THR A 52 -13.74 -11.45 -3.47
CA THR A 52 -12.91 -10.76 -4.47
C THR A 52 -12.23 -9.53 -3.87
N MET A 53 -12.97 -8.76 -3.08
CA MET A 53 -12.43 -7.58 -2.41
C MET A 53 -11.41 -7.95 -1.34
N LEU A 54 -11.66 -9.03 -0.59
CA LEU A 54 -10.72 -9.57 0.39
C LEU A 54 -9.42 -10.03 -0.28
N GLN A 55 -9.50 -10.77 -1.38
CA GLN A 55 -8.33 -11.22 -2.15
C GLN A 55 -7.49 -10.04 -2.66
N GLN A 56 -8.14 -8.96 -3.12
CA GLN A 56 -7.44 -7.74 -3.54
C GLN A 56 -6.74 -7.03 -2.39
N LEU A 57 -7.39 -6.93 -1.22
CA LEU A 57 -6.79 -6.36 -0.02
C LEU A 57 -5.57 -7.16 0.41
N ILE A 58 -5.69 -8.49 0.47
CA ILE A 58 -4.58 -9.39 0.81
C ILE A 58 -3.43 -9.23 -0.17
N TYR A 59 -3.71 -9.20 -1.48
CA TYR A 59 -2.71 -9.00 -2.51
C TYR A 59 -1.93 -7.69 -2.32
N GLN A 60 -2.63 -6.58 -2.06
CA GLN A 60 -1.97 -5.29 -1.81
C GLN A 60 -1.11 -5.30 -0.55
N ILE A 61 -1.59 -5.90 0.54
CA ILE A 61 -0.82 -6.04 1.78
C ILE A 61 0.47 -6.83 1.54
N ILE A 62 0.40 -7.93 0.79
CA ILE A 62 1.57 -8.77 0.47
C ILE A 62 2.59 -7.99 -0.37
N ASN A 63 2.13 -7.22 -1.36
CA ASN A 63 3.01 -6.39 -2.19
C ASN A 63 3.75 -5.33 -1.37
N ILE A 64 3.02 -4.61 -0.51
CA ILE A 64 3.60 -3.60 0.38
C ILE A 64 4.62 -4.25 1.33
N ARG A 65 4.29 -5.40 1.92
CA ARG A 65 5.22 -6.15 2.79
C ARG A 65 6.49 -6.56 2.05
N THR A 66 6.36 -7.02 0.80
CA THR A 66 7.50 -7.41 -0.04
C THR A 66 8.38 -6.21 -0.34
N LEU A 67 7.79 -5.06 -0.69
CA LEU A 67 8.52 -3.83 -0.92
C LEU A 67 9.26 -3.37 0.34
N LEU A 68 8.61 -3.39 1.50
CA LEU A 68 9.24 -3.04 2.78
C LEU A 68 10.44 -3.94 3.08
N LYS A 69 10.36 -5.25 2.80
CA LYS A 69 11.50 -6.16 2.97
C LYS A 69 12.68 -5.78 2.07
N LEU A 70 12.43 -5.46 0.80
CA LEU A 70 13.46 -5.02 -0.15
C LEU A 70 14.13 -3.70 0.28
N LEU A 71 13.39 -2.82 0.94
CA LEU A 71 13.91 -1.55 1.43
C LEU A 71 14.72 -1.70 2.73
N ILE A 72 14.40 -2.67 3.58
CA ILE A 72 15.08 -2.90 4.88
C ILE A 72 16.33 -3.79 4.73
N MET A 73 16.31 -4.74 3.79
CA MET A 73 17.46 -5.59 3.48
C MET A 73 17.98 -5.22 2.09
N PRO A 74 18.89 -4.24 1.96
CA PRO A 74 19.57 -4.05 0.70
C PRO A 74 20.43 -5.29 0.47
N ILE A 75 20.20 -5.98 -0.65
CA ILE A 75 21.15 -6.97 -1.17
C ILE A 75 22.47 -6.27 -1.43
#